data_AF-A0A936KEH0-F1
#
_entry.id   AF-A0A936KEH0-F1
#
_cell.length_a   1.000
_cell.length_b   1.000
_cell.length_c   1.000
_cell.angle_alpha   90.00
_cell.angle_beta   90.00
_cell.angle_gamma   90.00
#
_symmetry.space_group_name_H-M   'P 1'
#
loop_
_entity.id
_entity.type
_entity.pdbx_description
1 polymer ?
#
loop_
_entity_poly.entity_id
_entity_poly.type
_entity_poly.pdbx_seq_one_letter_code
_entity_poly.pdbx_strand_id
1 'polypeptide(L)' 'MGERALKLMVILLSSINAVTWLMYTQSPFMAALWGGTALGFAFWIADDMRR' A
#
# COMPACT_ATOMS: atom_id res chain seq x y z
N MET A 1 -10.61 -14.75 -6.92
CA MET A 1 -9.28 -14.94 -6.28
C MET A 1 -8.22 -13.98 -6.82
N GLY A 2 -8.09 -13.80 -8.15
CA GLY A 2 -7.04 -12.95 -8.75
C GLY A 2 -7.02 -11.50 -8.29
N GLU A 3 -8.18 -10.84 -8.18
CA GLU A 3 -8.26 -9.43 -7.77
C GLU A 3 -7.82 -9.21 -6.32
N ARG A 4 -8.22 -10.09 -5.40
CA ARG A 4 -7.83 -9.98 -3.98
C ARG A 4 -6.32 -10.19 -3.80
N ALA A 5 -5.74 -11.15 -4.52
CA ALA A 5 -4.31 -11.38 -4.54
C ALA A 5 -3.56 -10.15 -5.10
N LEU A 6 -4.07 -9.54 -6.17
CA LEU A 6 -3.51 -8.31 -6.73
C LEU A 6 -3.54 -7.17 -5.70
N LYS A 7 -4.67 -6.94 -5.03
CA LYS A 7 -4.80 -5.90 -3.99
C LYS A 7 -3.79 -6.13 -2.85
N LEU A 8 -3.61 -7.37 -2.40
CA LEU A 8 -2.60 -7.72 -1.40
C LEU A 8 -1.16 -7.45 -1.87
N MET A 9 -0.84 -7.77 -3.13
CA MET A 9 0.48 -7.48 -3.72
C MET A 9 0.73 -5.98 -3.83
N VAL A 10 -0.28 -5.19 -4.18
CA VAL A 10 -0.18 -3.72 -4.23
C VAL A 10 0.12 -3.15 -2.83
N ILE A 11 -0.56 -3.66 -1.80
CA ILE A 11 -0.30 -3.26 -0.41
C ILE A 11 1.17 -3.56 -0.05
N LEU A 12 1.62 -4.79 -0.27
CA LEU A 12 2.99 -5.22 0.04
C LEU A 12 4.04 -4.35 -0.66
N LEU A 13 3.93 -4.19 -1.99
CA LEU A 13 4.87 -3.40 -2.79
C LEU A 13 4.86 -1.92 -2.41
N SER A 14 3.69 -1.35 -2.12
CA SER A 14 3.56 0.04 -1.70
C SER A 14 4.17 0.26 -0.32
N SER A 15 3.99 -0.68 0.62
CA SER A 15 4.65 -0.62 1.93
C SER A 15 6.18 -0.69 1.81
N ILE A 16 6.71 -1.57 0.94
CA ILE A 16 8.16 -1.65 0.68
C ILE A 16 8.67 -0.34 0.08
N ASN A 17 7.96 0.22 -0.90
CA ASN A 17 8.32 1.52 -1.47
C ASN A 17 8.31 2.63 -0.42
N ALA A 18 7.30 2.68 0.44
CA ALA A 18 7.23 3.68 1.50
C ALA A 18 8.45 3.63 2.43
N VAL A 19 8.82 2.42 2.89
CA VAL A 19 10.02 2.21 3.72
C VAL A 19 11.29 2.56 2.96
N THR A 20 11.40 2.18 1.68
CA THR A 20 12.56 2.46 0.85
C THR A 20 12.79 3.97 0.67
N TRP A 21 11.72 4.71 0.36
CA TRP A 21 11.79 6.17 0.25
C TRP A 21 12.15 6.84 1.59
N LEU A 22 11.64 6.33 2.71
CA LEU A 22 11.97 6.88 4.02
C LEU A 22 13.44 6.62 4.40
N MET A 23 13.94 5.40 4.19
CA MET A 23 15.25 4.98 4.69
C MET A 23 16.41 5.38 3.77
N TYR A 24 16.24 5.26 2.46
CA TYR A 24 17.36 5.45 1.51
C TYR A 24 17.39 6.84 0.89
N THR A 25 16.23 7.48 0.75
CA THR A 25 16.13 8.80 0.11
C THR A 25 15.68 9.91 1.04
N GLN A 26 15.34 9.57 2.29
CA GLN A 26 14.88 10.51 3.32
C GLN A 26 13.74 11.43 2.86
N SER A 27 12.88 10.95 1.96
CA SER A 27 11.74 11.71 1.45
C SER A 27 10.46 11.30 2.18
N PRO A 28 10.04 12.02 3.24
CA PRO A 28 8.82 11.70 3.98
C PRO A 28 7.57 11.87 3.12
N PHE A 29 7.60 12.78 2.15
CA PHE A 29 6.49 12.99 1.22
C PHE A 29 6.23 11.75 0.35
N MET A 30 7.26 11.19 -0.28
CA MET A 30 7.12 9.97 -1.08
C MET A 30 6.73 8.79 -0.21
N ALA A 31 7.32 8.66 0.99
CA ALA A 31 6.93 7.64 1.95
C ALA A 31 5.44 7.69 2.30
N ALA A 32 4.90 8.91 2.52
CA ALA A 32 3.48 9.11 2.81
C ALA A 32 2.57 8.79 1.60
N LEU A 33 2.98 9.11 0.37
CA LEU A 33 2.21 8.77 -0.83
C LEU A 33 2.07 7.25 -1.01
N TRP A 34 3.18 6.51 -0.87
CA TRP A 34 3.15 5.05 -0.99
C TRP A 34 2.42 4.40 0.19
N GLY A 35 2.64 4.90 1.42
CA GLY A 35 1.91 4.46 2.60
C GLY A 35 0.40 4.70 2.50
N GLY A 36 -0.01 5.88 2.02
CA GLY A 36 -1.41 6.22 1.76
C GLY A 36 -2.04 5.33 0.70
N THR A 37 -1.31 5.00 -0.36
CA THR A 37 -1.75 4.03 -1.38
C THR A 37 -2.00 2.65 -0.76
N ALA A 38 -1.07 2.16 0.06
CA ALA A 38 -1.24 0.88 0.77
C ALA A 38 -2.49 0.88 1.66
N LEU A 39 -2.74 1.97 2.39
CA LEU A 39 -3.94 2.11 3.22
C LEU A 39 -5.22 2.12 2.38
N GLY A 40 -5.24 2.85 1.26
CA GLY A 40 -6.40 2.87 0.36
C GLY A 40 -6.80 1.47 -0.12
N PHE A 41 -5.82 0.65 -0.52
CA PHE A 41 -6.06 -0.74 -0.90
C PHE A 41 -6.48 -1.62 0.28
N ALA A 42 -5.92 -1.40 1.47
CA ALA A 42 -6.31 -2.12 2.67
C ALA A 42 -7.78 -1.85 3.04
N PHE A 43 -8.22 -0.58 2.96
CA PHE A 43 -9.62 -0.21 3.17
C PHE A 43 -10.53 -0.79 2.10
N TRP A 44 -10.09 -0.83 0.83
CA TRP A 44 -10.87 -1.45 -0.23
C TRP A 44 -11.07 -2.95 0.03
N ILE A 45 -10.02 -3.70 0.40
CA ILE A 45 -10.19 -5.11 0.77
C ILE A 45 -11.18 -5.26 1.93
N ALA A 46 -11.10 -4.39 2.93
CA ALA A 46 -12.02 -4.42 4.07
C ALA A 46 -13.47 -4.12 3.66
N ASP A 47 -13.70 -3.20 2.72
CA ASP A 47 -15.03 -2.91 2.19
C ASP A 47 -15.57 -4.08 1.36
N ASP A 48 -14.74 -4.68 0.50
CA ASP A 48 -15.12 -5.85 -0.30
C ASP A 48 -15.53 -7.05 0.58
N MET A 49 -14.94 -7.19 1.77
CA MET A 49 -15.29 -8.26 2.72
C MET A 49 -16.61 -8.03 3.45
N ARG A 50 -17.08 -6.77 3.50
CA ARG A 50 -18.33 -6.40 4.18
C ARG A 50 -19.55 -6.54 3.27
N ARG A 51 -19.34 -6.56 1.95
CA ARG A 51 -20.39 -6.76 0.94
C ARG A 51 -20.51 -8.25 0.59
#